data_AF-A0A1Q3PSN0-F1
#
_entry.id   AF-A0A1Q3PSN0-F1
#
_cell.length_a   1.000
_cell.length_b   1.000
_cell.length_c   1.000
_cell.angle_alpha   90.00
_cell.angle_beta   90.00
_cell.angle_gamma   90.00
#
_symmetry.space_group_name_H-M   'P 1'
#
loop_
_entity.id
_entity.type
_entity.pdbx_description
1 polymer ?
#
loop_
_entity_poly.entity_id
_entity_poly.type
_entity_poly.pdbx_seq_one_letter_code
_entity_poly.pdbx_strand_id
1 'polypeptide(L)'
;MEPTEFLEKIYNESMAVVGSDNEIKSDLDSTIANHLLEILGRSESAKAVITVILTSSVYKKLNPDQDIRNHQTSIPNGYSGRTFDSKFITPFLKSVKFPAMAESGWLTRSLEQKVPYDSNYSGAIRPDSLKTAFLQTIDFIQKGKDIDKLLSFLFQGLIIQRNAQQIDLAKPLNLPIATIIDLLSKHFDTKYSAEGASRLPVLALYAAYQCLINETKRFEGKVLLPMESHTSADSRSGRIGDIDIVDEKERAFEAVEVKHGIPITAQLVKDAFEKFKTTQVNRYYLLSTANIDASQADEINKEIERIKNIHGCHVIANGLTNSLKYYLRLLSDTSEFIENYVNLIEIDTALKFEHKTEWNKIISQM
;
A
#
# COMPACT_ATOMS: atom_id res chain seq x y z
N MET A 1 33.46 -1.83 7.44
CA MET A 1 32.31 -0.96 7.18
C MET A 1 31.08 -1.75 7.55
N GLU A 2 30.20 -1.19 8.38
CA GLU A 2 28.97 -1.89 8.75
C GLU A 2 28.04 -2.01 7.54
N PRO A 3 27.22 -3.08 7.43
CA PRO A 3 26.33 -3.27 6.28
C PRO A 3 25.38 -2.09 6.03
N THR A 4 24.85 -1.48 7.09
CA THR A 4 23.95 -0.32 6.99
C THR A 4 24.66 0.90 6.42
N GLU A 5 25.86 1.22 6.91
CA GLU A 5 26.67 2.34 6.41
C GLU A 5 27.00 2.15 4.92
N PHE A 6 27.30 0.91 4.52
CA PHE A 6 27.58 0.57 3.12
C PHE A 6 26.36 0.79 2.22
N LEU A 7 25.18 0.32 2.65
CA LEU A 7 23.92 0.52 1.94
C LEU A 7 23.57 2.00 1.77
N GLU A 8 23.64 2.77 2.86
CA GLU A 8 23.36 4.21 2.86
C GLU A 8 24.33 4.97 1.95
N LYS A 9 25.61 4.62 1.99
CA LYS A 9 26.62 5.20 1.11
C LYS A 9 26.25 5.00 -0.36
N ILE A 10 26.06 3.76 -0.80
CA ILE A 10 25.77 3.46 -2.21
C ILE A 10 24.44 4.09 -2.62
N TYR A 11 23.44 4.09 -1.74
CA TYR A 11 22.16 4.74 -2.01
C TYR A 11 22.28 6.25 -2.20
N ASN A 12 23.02 6.95 -1.35
CA ASN A 12 23.24 8.39 -1.48
C ASN A 12 24.04 8.72 -2.75
N GLU A 13 25.05 7.92 -3.08
CA GLU A 13 25.78 8.05 -4.35
C GLU A 13 24.87 7.82 -5.56
N SER A 14 24.03 6.79 -5.55
CA SER A 14 23.04 6.54 -6.61
C SER A 14 22.02 7.66 -6.73
N MET A 15 21.51 8.20 -5.62
CA MET A 15 20.61 9.36 -5.64
C MET A 15 21.27 10.58 -6.28
N ALA A 16 22.53 10.86 -5.97
CA ALA A 16 23.27 11.97 -6.58
C ALA A 16 23.46 11.78 -8.09
N VAL A 17 23.67 10.54 -8.54
CA VAL A 17 23.80 10.20 -9.97
C VAL A 17 22.45 10.35 -10.71
N VAL A 18 21.35 9.87 -10.12
CA VAL A 18 20.00 10.07 -10.70
C VAL A 18 19.67 11.56 -10.74
N GLY A 19 19.86 12.29 -9.65
CA GLY A 19 19.45 13.68 -9.54
C GLY A 19 17.96 13.86 -9.84
N SER A 20 17.64 14.68 -10.84
CA SER A 20 16.28 14.88 -11.37
C SER A 20 16.02 14.12 -12.68
N ASP A 21 16.90 13.19 -13.04
CA ASP A 21 16.81 12.41 -14.27
C ASP A 21 15.91 11.18 -14.09
N ASN A 22 15.48 10.59 -15.21
CA ASN A 22 14.60 9.42 -15.26
C ASN A 22 15.27 8.20 -15.92
N GLU A 23 16.58 8.27 -16.17
CA GLU A 23 17.36 7.19 -16.78
C GLU A 23 18.47 6.68 -15.86
N ILE A 24 18.75 5.38 -15.92
CA ILE A 24 19.86 4.76 -15.20
C ILE A 24 21.17 5.10 -15.91
N LYS A 25 22.11 5.71 -15.19
CA LYS A 25 23.45 6.07 -15.67
C LYS A 25 24.46 5.07 -15.12
N SER A 26 24.91 4.15 -15.97
CA SER A 26 25.84 3.10 -15.57
C SER A 26 26.73 2.67 -16.73
N ASP A 27 27.97 2.33 -16.42
CA ASP A 27 28.94 1.69 -17.32
C ASP A 27 29.01 0.17 -17.10
N LEU A 28 28.02 -0.39 -16.41
CA LEU A 28 27.89 -1.82 -16.19
C LEU A 28 27.68 -2.57 -17.53
N ASP A 29 28.27 -3.75 -17.65
CA ASP A 29 28.13 -4.60 -18.84
C ASP A 29 26.66 -4.76 -19.26
N SER A 30 26.39 -4.63 -20.57
CA SER A 30 25.02 -4.58 -21.10
C SER A 30 24.27 -5.89 -20.89
N THR A 31 24.96 -7.04 -20.84
CA THR A 31 24.34 -8.34 -20.60
C THR A 31 23.76 -8.40 -19.19
N ILE A 32 24.57 -8.02 -18.19
CA ILE A 32 24.09 -8.00 -16.81
C ILE A 32 23.07 -6.87 -16.59
N ALA A 33 23.24 -5.70 -17.22
CA ALA A 33 22.27 -4.61 -17.15
C ALA A 33 20.87 -5.04 -17.65
N ASN A 34 20.79 -5.80 -18.74
CA ASN A 34 19.52 -6.33 -19.25
C ASN A 34 18.84 -7.30 -18.26
N HIS A 35 19.62 -8.14 -17.57
CA HIS A 35 19.08 -8.99 -16.51
C HIS A 35 18.55 -8.17 -15.33
N LEU A 36 19.29 -7.14 -14.90
CA LEU A 36 18.83 -6.24 -13.84
C LEU A 36 17.57 -5.47 -14.23
N LEU A 37 17.42 -5.08 -15.50
CA LEU A 37 16.20 -4.45 -16.01
C LEU A 37 14.99 -5.39 -15.96
N GLU A 38 15.14 -6.67 -16.33
CA GLU A 38 14.06 -7.66 -16.19
C GLU A 38 13.63 -7.84 -14.72
N ILE A 39 14.60 -7.80 -13.79
CA ILE A 39 14.33 -7.86 -12.35
C ILE A 39 13.62 -6.59 -11.86
N LEU A 40 14.12 -5.41 -12.24
CA LEU A 40 13.54 -4.11 -11.89
C LEU A 40 12.10 -3.97 -12.44
N GLY A 41 11.83 -4.45 -13.65
CA GLY A 41 10.48 -4.47 -14.23
C GLY A 41 9.46 -5.28 -13.42
N ARG A 42 9.93 -6.10 -12.47
CA ARG A 42 9.10 -6.93 -11.58
C ARG A 42 9.32 -6.61 -10.11
N SER A 43 9.88 -5.44 -9.80
CA SER A 43 10.25 -5.06 -8.44
C SER A 43 9.10 -5.16 -7.43
N GLU A 44 7.88 -4.80 -7.84
CA GLU A 44 6.68 -4.87 -7.00
C GLU A 44 6.07 -6.28 -6.92
N SER A 45 6.07 -7.04 -8.02
CA SER A 45 5.45 -8.38 -8.06
C SER A 45 6.39 -9.50 -7.59
N ALA A 46 7.70 -9.25 -7.60
CA ALA A 46 8.76 -10.18 -7.24
C ALA A 46 9.74 -9.58 -6.21
N LYS A 47 9.22 -8.88 -5.19
CA LYS A 47 9.99 -8.24 -4.11
C LYS A 47 11.06 -9.14 -3.49
N ALA A 48 10.75 -10.43 -3.34
CA ALA A 48 11.66 -11.41 -2.79
C ALA A 48 12.93 -11.60 -3.65
N VAL A 49 12.81 -11.55 -4.98
CA VAL A 49 13.95 -11.68 -5.91
C VAL A 49 14.91 -10.51 -5.73
N ILE A 50 14.40 -9.28 -5.68
CA ILE A 50 15.21 -8.09 -5.41
C ILE A 50 15.89 -8.19 -4.05
N THR A 51 15.14 -8.60 -3.03
CA THR A 51 15.66 -8.75 -1.66
C THR A 51 16.84 -9.72 -1.62
N VAL A 52 16.70 -10.89 -2.26
CA VAL A 52 17.77 -11.91 -2.32
C VAL A 52 18.99 -11.42 -3.10
N ILE A 53 18.79 -10.73 -4.23
CA ILE A 53 19.90 -10.16 -5.01
C ILE A 53 20.66 -9.13 -4.18
N LEU A 54 19.98 -8.16 -3.58
CA LEU A 54 20.62 -7.15 -2.74
C LEU A 54 21.33 -7.76 -1.53
N THR A 55 20.70 -8.75 -0.88
CA THR A 55 21.33 -9.52 0.20
C THR A 55 22.64 -10.17 -0.28
N SER A 56 22.60 -10.87 -1.40
CA SER A 56 23.75 -11.58 -1.95
C SER A 56 24.86 -10.63 -2.39
N SER A 57 24.52 -9.51 -3.03
CA SER A 57 25.46 -8.47 -3.46
C SER A 57 26.18 -7.85 -2.26
N VAL A 58 25.44 -7.37 -1.27
CA VAL A 58 26.02 -6.74 -0.07
C VAL A 58 26.85 -7.74 0.71
N TYR A 59 26.34 -8.96 0.90
CA TYR A 59 27.07 -9.98 1.64
C TYR A 59 28.39 -10.34 0.94
N LYS A 60 28.37 -10.55 -0.38
CA LYS A 60 29.57 -10.87 -1.16
C LYS A 60 30.60 -9.75 -1.12
N LYS A 61 30.15 -8.49 -1.20
CA LYS A 61 31.04 -7.32 -1.11
C LYS A 61 31.76 -7.25 0.23
N LEU A 62 31.07 -7.57 1.32
CA LEU A 62 31.61 -7.52 2.68
C LEU A 62 32.36 -8.79 3.08
N ASN A 63 32.09 -9.92 2.40
CA ASN A 63 32.69 -11.22 2.64
C ASN A 63 33.18 -11.84 1.31
N PRO A 64 34.29 -11.34 0.73
CA PRO A 64 34.71 -11.71 -0.62
C PRO A 64 34.96 -13.20 -0.83
N ASP A 65 35.39 -13.90 0.22
CA ASP A 65 35.72 -15.33 0.17
C ASP A 65 34.49 -16.24 0.25
N GLN A 66 33.33 -15.72 0.70
CA GLN A 66 32.11 -16.50 0.80
C GLN A 66 31.56 -16.81 -0.61
N ASP A 67 31.21 -18.07 -0.84
CA ASP A 67 30.34 -18.44 -1.96
C ASP A 67 28.89 -18.12 -1.62
N ILE A 68 28.34 -17.07 -2.23
CA ILE A 68 26.98 -16.61 -1.91
C ILE A 68 25.88 -17.45 -2.53
N ARG A 69 26.22 -18.45 -3.36
CA ARG A 69 25.23 -19.42 -3.87
C ARG A 69 24.78 -20.36 -2.76
N ASN A 70 25.65 -20.63 -1.79
CA ASN A 70 25.36 -21.39 -0.57
C ASN A 70 24.66 -20.47 0.43
N HIS A 71 23.40 -20.18 0.16
CA HIS A 71 22.70 -19.04 0.74
C HIS A 71 22.01 -19.29 2.10
N GLN A 72 22.12 -20.51 2.61
CA GLN A 72 21.56 -20.93 3.89
C GLN A 72 22.52 -21.87 4.62
N THR A 73 22.53 -21.80 5.95
CA THR A 73 23.46 -22.55 6.82
C THR A 73 23.34 -24.07 6.74
N SER A 74 22.23 -24.59 6.22
CA SER A 74 22.08 -26.04 5.99
C SER A 74 22.66 -26.53 4.65
N ILE A 75 23.12 -25.62 3.78
CA ILE A 75 23.99 -25.97 2.65
C ILE A 75 25.44 -25.98 3.16
N PRO A 76 26.28 -26.97 2.78
CA PRO A 76 27.69 -26.96 3.13
C PRO A 76 28.38 -25.63 2.79
N ASN A 77 29.12 -25.06 3.74
CA ASN A 77 29.75 -23.74 3.65
C ASN A 77 28.76 -22.58 3.38
N GLY A 78 27.51 -22.73 3.80
CA GLY A 78 26.47 -21.74 3.57
C GLY A 78 26.42 -20.63 4.62
N TYR A 79 26.09 -19.42 4.17
CA TYR A 79 25.85 -18.28 5.06
C TYR A 79 24.37 -18.15 5.41
N SER A 80 24.04 -17.40 6.46
CA SER A 80 22.64 -17.16 6.84
C SER A 80 22.04 -15.97 6.09
N GLY A 81 21.63 -16.18 4.83
CA GLY A 81 21.03 -15.12 3.99
C GLY A 81 19.81 -14.47 4.61
N ARG A 82 18.89 -15.26 5.16
CA ARG A 82 17.68 -14.77 5.85
C ARG A 82 18.01 -13.89 7.06
N THR A 83 18.96 -14.31 7.90
CA THR A 83 19.34 -13.54 9.09
C THR A 83 19.97 -12.21 8.68
N PHE A 84 20.80 -12.21 7.63
CA PHE A 84 21.40 -10.99 7.13
C PHE A 84 20.37 -10.03 6.52
N ASP A 85 19.44 -10.54 5.70
CA ASP A 85 18.35 -9.76 5.12
C ASP A 85 17.47 -9.11 6.18
N SER A 86 16.91 -9.92 7.08
CA SER A 86 15.99 -9.43 8.11
C SER A 86 16.63 -8.40 9.05
N LYS A 87 17.96 -8.46 9.24
CA LYS A 87 18.70 -7.50 10.06
C LYS A 87 19.06 -6.21 9.31
N PHE A 88 19.37 -6.28 8.02
CA PHE A 88 19.97 -5.15 7.30
C PHE A 88 19.24 -4.74 6.01
N ILE A 89 18.88 -5.70 5.15
CA ILE A 89 18.37 -5.40 3.80
C ILE A 89 16.89 -4.99 3.82
N THR A 90 16.00 -5.86 4.31
CA THR A 90 14.56 -5.54 4.37
C THR A 90 14.28 -4.27 5.20
N PRO A 91 14.90 -4.03 6.37
CA PRO A 91 14.77 -2.77 7.08
C PRO A 91 15.21 -1.55 6.26
N PHE A 92 16.36 -1.65 5.58
CA PHE A 92 16.85 -0.58 4.70
C PHE A 92 15.86 -0.28 3.56
N LEU A 93 15.38 -1.30 2.84
CA LEU A 93 14.42 -1.13 1.74
C LEU A 93 13.16 -0.38 2.19
N LYS A 94 12.63 -0.72 3.37
CA LYS A 94 11.47 -0.01 3.96
C LYS A 94 11.79 1.44 4.28
N SER A 95 12.96 1.71 4.87
CA SER A 95 13.36 3.06 5.28
C SER A 95 13.45 4.05 4.11
N VAL A 96 13.84 3.57 2.92
CA VAL A 96 13.95 4.39 1.70
C VAL A 96 12.76 4.25 0.74
N LYS A 97 11.68 3.60 1.20
CA LYS A 97 10.43 3.34 0.46
C LYS A 97 10.63 2.58 -0.86
N PHE A 98 11.55 1.63 -0.88
CA PHE A 98 11.66 0.66 -1.98
C PHE A 98 10.68 -0.52 -1.76
N PRO A 99 10.34 -1.26 -2.84
CA PRO A 99 9.57 -2.50 -2.72
C PRO A 99 10.24 -3.48 -1.75
N ALA A 100 9.55 -3.81 -0.65
CA ALA A 100 10.09 -4.63 0.43
C ALA A 100 9.08 -5.70 0.89
N MET A 101 9.59 -6.82 1.37
CA MET A 101 8.79 -7.87 1.99
C MET A 101 8.30 -7.45 3.38
N ALA A 102 7.21 -8.06 3.86
CA ALA A 102 6.72 -7.83 5.21
C ALA A 102 7.77 -8.24 6.26
N GLU A 103 8.38 -9.42 6.09
CA GLU A 103 9.44 -9.92 6.97
C GLU A 103 10.77 -10.12 6.24
N SER A 104 10.80 -10.93 5.18
CA SER A 104 12.03 -11.28 4.45
C SER A 104 11.72 -11.87 3.07
N GLY A 105 12.60 -11.66 2.10
CA GLY A 105 12.54 -12.32 0.79
C GLY A 105 12.80 -13.82 0.85
N TRP A 106 13.51 -14.27 1.87
CA TRP A 106 14.01 -15.64 2.01
C TRP A 106 12.97 -16.64 2.53
N LEU A 107 11.75 -16.20 2.81
CA LEU A 107 10.60 -17.05 3.15
C LEU A 107 9.77 -17.45 1.90
N THR A 108 10.19 -16.99 0.72
CA THR A 108 9.47 -17.28 -0.51
C THR A 108 9.84 -18.69 -0.97
N ARG A 109 8.83 -19.56 -1.16
CA ARG A 109 8.99 -20.98 -1.48
C ARG A 109 9.88 -21.28 -2.70
N SER A 110 9.90 -20.39 -3.68
CA SER A 110 10.75 -20.52 -4.88
C SER A 110 12.22 -20.17 -4.62
N LEU A 111 12.54 -19.49 -3.52
CA LEU A 111 13.87 -19.01 -3.16
C LEU A 111 14.46 -19.73 -1.93
N GLU A 112 13.65 -20.34 -1.07
CA GLU A 112 14.11 -21.00 0.16
C GLU A 112 14.63 -22.45 -0.02
N GLN A 113 14.77 -22.93 -1.25
CA GLN A 113 15.13 -24.34 -1.47
C GLN A 113 16.55 -24.63 -1.01
N LYS A 114 16.74 -25.81 -0.40
CA LYS A 114 18.01 -26.22 0.20
C LYS A 114 19.09 -26.67 -0.80
N VAL A 115 19.24 -25.95 -1.90
CA VAL A 115 20.21 -26.20 -2.96
C VAL A 115 20.88 -24.89 -3.38
N PRO A 116 22.16 -24.90 -3.79
CA PRO A 116 22.85 -23.67 -4.19
C PRO A 116 22.15 -22.94 -5.34
N TYR A 117 22.27 -21.60 -5.37
CA TYR A 117 21.81 -20.79 -6.51
C TYR A 117 22.79 -20.88 -7.70
N ASP A 118 22.86 -22.05 -8.32
CA ASP A 118 23.61 -22.29 -9.56
C ASP A 118 22.66 -22.53 -10.76
N SER A 119 23.22 -22.91 -11.91
CA SER A 119 22.43 -23.18 -13.13
C SER A 119 21.43 -24.33 -12.97
N ASN A 120 21.59 -25.19 -11.97
CA ASN A 120 20.73 -26.34 -11.68
C ASN A 120 19.68 -26.04 -10.59
N TYR A 121 19.59 -24.79 -10.13
CA TYR A 121 18.66 -24.41 -9.08
C TYR A 121 17.20 -24.79 -9.41
N SER A 122 16.59 -25.62 -8.57
CA SER A 122 15.27 -26.22 -8.81
C SER A 122 14.08 -25.32 -8.44
N GLY A 123 14.34 -24.14 -7.86
CA GLY A 123 13.29 -23.20 -7.48
C GLY A 123 12.47 -22.70 -8.67
N ALA A 124 11.15 -22.64 -8.48
CA ALA A 124 10.22 -22.16 -9.49
C ALA A 124 10.09 -20.63 -9.45
N ILE A 125 11.15 -19.93 -9.84
CA ILE A 125 11.10 -18.48 -10.10
C ILE A 125 10.42 -18.32 -11.46
N ARG A 126 9.34 -17.55 -11.53
CA ARG A 126 8.56 -17.37 -12.76
C ARG A 126 8.37 -15.88 -13.07
N PRO A 127 8.31 -15.51 -14.35
CA PRO A 127 8.50 -16.35 -15.56
C PRO A 127 9.96 -16.79 -15.76
N ASP A 128 10.22 -17.62 -16.78
CA ASP A 128 11.56 -18.17 -17.05
C ASP A 128 12.60 -17.08 -17.36
N SER A 129 12.17 -15.94 -17.92
CA SER A 129 13.01 -14.74 -18.08
C SER A 129 13.53 -14.23 -16.74
N LEU A 130 12.66 -14.17 -15.72
CA LEU A 130 13.04 -13.74 -14.37
C LEU A 130 13.97 -14.76 -13.69
N LYS A 131 13.71 -16.06 -13.86
CA LYS A 131 14.62 -17.11 -13.35
C LYS A 131 16.01 -16.98 -13.96
N THR A 132 16.07 -16.80 -15.28
CA THR A 132 17.32 -16.62 -16.02
C THR A 132 18.04 -15.37 -15.51
N ALA A 133 17.35 -14.24 -15.45
CA ALA A 133 17.91 -12.98 -14.95
C ALA A 133 18.43 -13.12 -13.52
N PHE A 134 17.68 -13.78 -12.63
CA PHE A 134 18.11 -14.03 -11.26
C PHE A 134 19.39 -14.86 -11.20
N LEU A 135 19.44 -16.03 -11.85
CA LEU A 135 20.59 -16.93 -11.78
C LEU A 135 21.84 -16.33 -12.44
N GLN A 136 21.69 -15.63 -13.57
CA GLN A 136 22.80 -14.93 -14.22
C GLN A 136 23.33 -13.79 -13.34
N THR A 137 22.44 -13.09 -12.64
CA THR A 137 22.83 -12.04 -11.68
C THR A 137 23.56 -12.61 -10.47
N ILE A 138 23.10 -13.74 -9.93
CA ILE A 138 23.79 -14.44 -8.83
C ILE A 138 25.19 -14.91 -9.27
N ASP A 139 25.33 -15.49 -10.46
CA ASP A 139 26.64 -15.89 -10.99
C ASP A 139 27.58 -14.68 -11.16
N PHE A 140 27.05 -13.56 -11.67
CA PHE A 140 27.80 -12.31 -11.77
C PHE A 140 28.28 -11.81 -10.39
N ILE A 141 27.38 -11.76 -9.40
CA ILE A 141 27.72 -11.37 -8.03
C ILE A 141 28.81 -12.28 -7.46
N GLN A 142 28.69 -13.60 -7.66
CA GLN A 142 29.64 -14.57 -7.13
C GLN A 142 31.08 -14.35 -7.66
N LYS A 143 31.24 -13.83 -8.87
CA LYS A 143 32.57 -13.45 -9.42
C LYS A 143 33.24 -12.30 -8.66
N GLY A 144 32.49 -11.54 -7.85
CA GLY A 144 33.02 -10.53 -6.95
C GLY A 144 33.40 -9.20 -7.59
N LYS A 145 33.32 -9.07 -8.93
CA LYS A 145 33.69 -7.86 -9.67
C LYS A 145 32.49 -6.94 -9.84
N ASP A 146 32.74 -5.63 -9.86
CA ASP A 146 31.75 -4.59 -10.18
C ASP A 146 30.45 -4.63 -9.34
N ILE A 147 30.50 -5.21 -8.13
CA ILE A 147 29.32 -5.30 -7.26
C ILE A 147 28.79 -3.91 -6.91
N ASP A 148 29.66 -2.91 -6.70
CA ASP A 148 29.23 -1.54 -6.42
C ASP A 148 28.46 -0.93 -7.60
N LYS A 149 28.87 -1.25 -8.84
CA LYS A 149 28.18 -0.81 -10.06
C LYS A 149 26.82 -1.49 -10.21
N LEU A 150 26.74 -2.78 -9.92
CA LEU A 150 25.47 -3.54 -9.90
C LEU A 150 24.51 -2.98 -8.86
N LEU A 151 24.98 -2.74 -7.63
CA LEU A 151 24.17 -2.16 -6.57
C LEU A 151 23.70 -0.74 -6.95
N SER A 152 24.60 0.07 -7.49
CA SER A 152 24.25 1.41 -7.97
C SER A 152 23.19 1.34 -9.07
N PHE A 153 23.33 0.44 -10.05
CA PHE A 153 22.34 0.24 -11.12
C PHE A 153 20.96 -0.08 -10.55
N LEU A 154 20.87 -1.05 -9.62
CA LEU A 154 19.61 -1.42 -8.98
C LEU A 154 19.01 -0.26 -8.18
N PHE A 155 19.81 0.45 -7.39
CA PHE A 155 19.34 1.58 -6.60
C PHE A 155 18.87 2.74 -7.46
N GLN A 156 19.59 3.08 -8.53
CA GLN A 156 19.12 4.09 -9.50
C GLN A 156 17.75 3.69 -10.09
N GLY A 157 17.60 2.44 -10.54
CA GLY A 157 16.32 1.95 -11.07
C GLY A 157 15.18 2.00 -10.04
N LEU A 158 15.44 1.61 -8.79
CA LEU A 158 14.46 1.69 -7.71
C LEU A 158 14.13 3.13 -7.29
N ILE A 159 15.11 4.04 -7.31
CA ILE A 159 14.91 5.49 -7.08
C ILE A 159 14.01 6.06 -8.16
N ILE A 160 14.29 5.78 -9.43
CA ILE A 160 13.48 6.25 -10.56
C ILE A 160 12.05 5.74 -10.43
N GLN A 161 11.86 4.44 -10.17
CA GLN A 161 10.53 3.86 -9.96
C GLN A 161 9.79 4.50 -8.77
N ARG A 162 10.47 4.71 -7.65
CA ARG A 162 9.90 5.37 -6.46
C ARG A 162 9.55 6.83 -6.75
N ASN A 163 10.44 7.58 -7.38
CA ASN A 163 10.23 8.99 -7.71
C ASN A 163 9.09 9.14 -8.72
N ALA A 164 8.98 8.23 -9.70
CA ALA A 164 7.83 8.19 -10.59
C ALA A 164 6.51 7.99 -9.83
N GLN A 165 6.50 7.31 -8.69
CA GLN A 165 5.31 7.20 -7.84
C GLN A 165 5.00 8.46 -7.01
N GLN A 166 5.96 9.39 -6.86
CA GLN A 166 5.74 10.70 -6.25
C GLN A 166 5.22 11.66 -7.31
N ILE A 167 3.90 11.72 -7.42
CA ILE A 167 3.20 12.67 -8.26
C ILE A 167 2.80 13.85 -7.38
N ASP A 168 3.15 15.07 -7.78
CA ASP A 168 2.52 16.26 -7.22
C ASP A 168 1.05 16.26 -7.61
N LEU A 169 0.20 15.89 -6.65
CA LEU A 169 -1.23 15.83 -6.86
C LEU A 169 -1.85 17.22 -6.78
N ALA A 170 -2.69 17.55 -7.74
CA ALA A 170 -3.38 18.83 -7.81
C ALA A 170 -4.34 19.00 -6.63
N LYS A 171 -4.25 20.13 -5.94
CA LYS A 171 -5.12 20.52 -4.81
C LYS A 171 -5.91 21.77 -5.20
N PRO A 172 -6.97 21.64 -6.01
CA PRO A 172 -7.80 22.79 -6.38
C PRO A 172 -8.46 23.38 -5.13
N LEU A 173 -8.55 24.71 -5.09
CA LEU A 173 -9.13 25.45 -3.97
C LEU A 173 -10.51 26.00 -4.34
N ASN A 174 -11.34 26.27 -3.33
CA ASN A 174 -12.62 26.97 -3.48
C ASN A 174 -13.62 26.32 -4.46
N LEU A 175 -13.59 24.99 -4.58
CA LEU A 175 -14.52 24.29 -5.46
C LEU A 175 -15.93 24.21 -4.85
N PRO A 176 -17.00 24.44 -5.65
CA PRO A 176 -18.36 24.16 -5.22
C PRO A 176 -18.53 22.68 -4.84
N ILE A 177 -19.33 22.40 -3.82
CA ILE A 177 -19.60 21.02 -3.34
C ILE A 177 -20.04 20.10 -4.49
N ALA A 178 -20.87 20.60 -5.42
CA ALA A 178 -21.31 19.83 -6.58
C ALA A 178 -20.13 19.40 -7.47
N THR A 179 -19.17 20.29 -7.70
CA THR A 179 -17.94 20.02 -8.45
C THR A 179 -17.07 19.02 -7.73
N ILE A 180 -16.84 19.18 -6.41
CA ILE A 180 -16.06 18.22 -5.61
C ILE A 180 -16.63 16.81 -5.77
N ILE A 181 -17.95 16.69 -5.65
CA ILE A 181 -18.64 15.40 -5.76
C ILE A 181 -18.55 14.79 -7.16
N ASP A 182 -18.64 15.61 -8.21
CA ASP A 182 -18.42 15.16 -9.58
C ASP A 182 -16.99 14.62 -9.78
N LEU A 183 -15.97 15.34 -9.30
CA LEU A 183 -14.57 14.93 -9.38
C LEU A 183 -14.32 13.62 -8.63
N LEU A 184 -14.85 13.48 -7.41
CA LEU A 184 -14.77 12.25 -6.63
C LEU A 184 -15.46 11.08 -7.33
N SER A 185 -16.66 11.31 -7.88
CA SER A 185 -17.42 10.24 -8.56
C SER A 185 -16.68 9.76 -9.81
N LYS A 186 -16.15 10.69 -10.63
CA LYS A 186 -15.25 10.36 -11.75
C LYS A 186 -14.05 9.54 -11.28
N HIS A 187 -13.45 9.92 -10.15
CA HIS A 187 -12.26 9.23 -9.63
C HIS A 187 -12.58 7.81 -9.14
N PHE A 188 -13.74 7.59 -8.50
CA PHE A 188 -14.19 6.28 -8.03
C PHE A 188 -14.60 5.36 -9.18
N ASP A 189 -15.33 5.91 -10.17
CA ASP A 189 -15.98 5.13 -11.23
C ASP A 189 -15.07 4.85 -12.43
N THR A 190 -13.88 5.46 -12.50
CA THR A 190 -12.88 5.12 -13.51
C THR A 190 -12.53 3.63 -13.44
N LYS A 191 -12.44 3.00 -14.61
CA LYS A 191 -11.98 1.61 -14.74
C LYS A 191 -10.47 1.55 -14.69
N TYR A 192 -9.96 1.14 -13.53
CA TYR A 192 -8.54 0.91 -13.27
C TYR A 192 -8.11 -0.48 -13.70
N SER A 193 -6.85 -0.61 -14.12
CA SER A 193 -6.27 -1.90 -14.48
C SER A 193 -5.69 -2.64 -13.27
N ALA A 194 -5.26 -1.87 -12.26
CA ALA A 194 -4.72 -2.35 -11.01
C ALA A 194 -5.79 -2.42 -9.92
N GLU A 195 -5.53 -3.30 -8.95
CA GLU A 195 -6.32 -3.37 -7.72
C GLU A 195 -6.10 -2.13 -6.84
N GLY A 196 -7.07 -1.82 -5.99
CA GLY A 196 -7.00 -0.74 -4.99
C GLY A 196 -8.05 0.36 -5.15
N ALA A 197 -8.76 0.42 -6.26
CA ALA A 197 -9.76 1.46 -6.52
C ALA A 197 -10.88 1.53 -5.46
N SER A 198 -11.25 0.41 -4.85
CA SER A 198 -12.22 0.37 -3.74
C SER A 198 -11.79 1.14 -2.49
N ARG A 199 -10.51 1.54 -2.40
CA ARG A 199 -9.98 2.38 -1.32
C ARG A 199 -10.34 3.84 -1.49
N LEU A 200 -10.53 4.33 -2.72
CA LEU A 200 -10.79 5.76 -2.99
C LEU A 200 -12.02 6.30 -2.25
N PRO A 201 -13.19 5.62 -2.23
CA PRO A 201 -14.35 6.12 -1.49
C PRO A 201 -14.14 6.12 0.03
N VAL A 202 -13.33 5.19 0.55
CA VAL A 202 -12.95 5.15 1.98
C VAL A 202 -12.11 6.37 2.33
N LEU A 203 -11.09 6.69 1.52
CA LEU A 203 -10.21 7.85 1.74
C LEU A 203 -11.00 9.16 1.69
N ALA A 204 -11.97 9.28 0.77
CA ALA A 204 -12.82 10.46 0.71
C ALA A 204 -13.69 10.61 1.96
N LEU A 205 -14.30 9.54 2.47
CA LEU A 205 -15.04 9.60 3.73
C LEU A 205 -14.12 9.93 4.91
N TYR A 206 -12.95 9.31 4.97
CA TYR A 206 -11.98 9.57 6.04
C TYR A 206 -11.53 11.03 6.04
N ALA A 207 -11.24 11.61 4.87
CA ALA A 207 -10.93 13.04 4.72
C ALA A 207 -12.07 13.93 5.23
N ALA A 208 -13.33 13.58 4.95
CA ALA A 208 -14.47 14.30 5.51
C ALA A 208 -14.51 14.21 7.04
N TYR A 209 -14.23 13.04 7.62
CA TYR A 209 -14.15 12.88 9.07
C TYR A 209 -13.00 13.67 9.70
N GLN A 210 -11.85 13.79 9.03
CA GLN A 210 -10.75 14.63 9.50
C GLN A 210 -11.18 16.08 9.71
N CYS A 211 -12.01 16.63 8.81
CA CYS A 211 -12.58 17.97 8.98
C CYS A 211 -13.69 17.99 10.05
N LEU A 212 -14.66 17.06 9.96
CA LEU A 212 -15.84 17.05 10.82
C LEU A 212 -15.51 16.95 12.32
N ILE A 213 -14.45 16.21 12.68
CA ILE A 213 -14.01 16.09 14.08
C ILE A 213 -13.65 17.44 14.68
N ASN A 214 -13.05 18.33 13.89
CA ASN A 214 -12.59 19.63 14.36
C ASN A 214 -13.69 20.70 14.31
N GLU A 215 -14.68 20.54 13.43
CA GLU A 215 -15.64 21.60 13.12
C GLU A 215 -17.04 21.38 13.72
N THR A 216 -17.36 20.18 14.19
CA THR A 216 -18.72 19.88 14.64
C THR A 216 -18.79 19.46 16.10
N LYS A 217 -19.69 20.09 16.86
CA LYS A 217 -19.93 19.82 18.28
C LYS A 217 -20.21 18.35 18.61
N ARG A 218 -20.74 17.59 17.65
CA ARG A 218 -21.00 16.16 17.83
C ARG A 218 -19.75 15.35 18.15
N PHE A 219 -18.60 15.74 17.59
CA PHE A 219 -17.33 15.05 17.76
C PHE A 219 -16.44 15.67 18.85
N GLU A 220 -16.99 16.56 19.67
CA GLU A 220 -16.30 17.08 20.85
C GLU A 220 -15.90 15.92 21.79
N GLY A 221 -14.62 15.85 22.15
CA GLY A 221 -14.05 14.74 22.93
C GLY A 221 -14.05 13.39 22.18
N LYS A 222 -14.07 13.38 20.84
CA LYS A 222 -13.94 12.17 20.02
C LYS A 222 -12.62 12.17 19.26
N VAL A 223 -12.16 10.96 18.95
CA VAL A 223 -10.89 10.73 18.25
C VAL A 223 -11.15 9.85 17.03
N LEU A 224 -10.74 10.31 15.85
CA LEU A 224 -10.70 9.52 14.62
C LEU A 224 -9.48 8.61 14.70
N LEU A 225 -9.70 7.30 14.67
CA LEU A 225 -8.59 6.35 14.69
C LEU A 225 -7.85 6.38 13.32
N PRO A 226 -6.51 6.28 13.30
CA PRO A 226 -5.73 6.25 12.06
C PRO A 226 -6.22 5.17 11.08
N MET A 227 -6.08 5.38 9.77
CA MET A 227 -6.39 4.31 8.81
C MET A 227 -5.42 3.13 8.95
N GLU A 228 -5.93 1.90 8.99
CA GLU A 228 -5.09 0.70 8.94
C GLU A 228 -4.80 0.28 7.49
N SER A 229 -3.58 -0.20 7.25
CA SER A 229 -3.27 -0.94 6.03
C SER A 229 -4.06 -2.25 6.03
N HIS A 230 -4.73 -2.61 4.93
CA HIS A 230 -5.53 -3.84 4.74
C HIS A 230 -4.81 -5.18 5.05
N THR A 231 -3.56 -5.15 5.50
CA THR A 231 -2.72 -6.31 5.86
C THR A 231 -2.65 -6.59 7.37
N SER A 232 -3.26 -5.78 8.24
CA SER A 232 -3.41 -6.11 9.66
C SER A 232 -4.49 -7.18 9.83
N ALA A 233 -4.19 -8.25 10.58
CA ALA A 233 -5.17 -9.26 10.89
C ALA A 233 -6.29 -8.66 11.76
N ASP A 234 -7.51 -8.59 11.20
CA ASP A 234 -8.74 -7.99 11.78
C ASP A 234 -9.02 -8.37 13.25
N SER A 235 -8.51 -9.50 13.73
CA SER A 235 -8.79 -10.01 15.08
C SER A 235 -7.97 -9.35 16.19
N ARG A 236 -6.93 -8.55 15.88
CA ARG A 236 -6.06 -7.93 16.90
C ARG A 236 -6.24 -6.43 17.09
N SER A 237 -6.85 -5.71 16.13
CA SER A 237 -6.94 -4.25 16.19
C SER A 237 -8.18 -3.71 16.92
N GLY A 238 -9.22 -4.53 17.10
CA GLY A 238 -10.48 -4.08 17.72
C GLY A 238 -11.32 -3.15 16.81
N ARG A 239 -11.00 -3.12 15.52
CA ARG A 239 -11.72 -2.34 14.50
C ARG A 239 -13.12 -2.88 14.26
N ILE A 240 -14.05 -1.97 14.00
CA ILE A 240 -15.45 -2.29 13.76
C ILE A 240 -15.80 -2.08 12.28
N GLY A 241 -15.34 -0.98 11.70
CA GLY A 241 -15.50 -0.68 10.27
C GLY A 241 -14.18 -0.29 9.59
N ASP A 242 -14.28 0.22 8.37
CA ASP A 242 -13.17 0.81 7.62
C ASP A 242 -12.68 2.11 8.27
N ILE A 243 -13.59 2.84 8.94
CA ILE A 243 -13.32 4.07 9.68
C ILE A 243 -13.98 3.95 11.05
N ASP A 244 -13.20 4.19 12.10
CA ASP A 244 -13.67 4.10 13.48
C ASP A 244 -13.37 5.37 14.26
N ILE A 245 -14.33 5.77 15.08
CA ILE A 245 -14.25 6.92 15.97
C ILE A 245 -14.51 6.43 17.38
N VAL A 246 -13.65 6.83 18.31
CA VAL A 246 -13.76 6.50 19.73
C VAL A 246 -14.01 7.74 20.57
N ASP A 247 -14.51 7.54 21.79
CA ASP A 247 -14.56 8.58 22.80
C ASP A 247 -13.24 8.69 23.59
N GLU A 248 -13.16 9.67 24.49
CA GLU A 248 -12.00 9.92 25.37
C GLU A 248 -11.61 8.71 26.26
N LYS A 249 -12.49 7.71 26.38
CA LYS A 249 -12.25 6.47 27.12
C LYS A 249 -11.95 5.29 26.19
N GLU A 250 -11.61 5.58 24.93
CA GLU A 250 -11.32 4.61 23.87
C GLU A 250 -12.49 3.65 23.57
N ARG A 251 -13.73 4.05 23.91
CA ARG A 251 -14.92 3.25 23.60
C ARG A 251 -15.44 3.61 22.22
N ALA A 252 -15.89 2.60 21.47
CA ALA A 252 -16.46 2.78 20.14
C ALA A 252 -17.66 3.73 20.17
N PHE A 253 -17.54 4.84 19.44
CA PHE A 253 -18.60 5.83 19.30
C PHE A 253 -19.32 5.66 17.97
N GLU A 254 -18.57 5.57 16.88
CA GLU A 254 -19.10 5.46 15.53
C GLU A 254 -18.17 4.63 14.66
N ALA A 255 -18.74 3.77 13.83
CA ALA A 255 -18.03 2.97 12.84
C ALA A 255 -18.65 3.14 11.46
N VAL A 256 -17.83 3.10 10.42
CA VAL A 256 -18.26 3.24 9.03
C VAL A 256 -17.68 2.12 8.20
N GLU A 257 -18.55 1.38 7.52
CA GLU A 257 -18.20 0.40 6.51
C GLU A 257 -18.59 0.94 5.14
N VAL A 258 -17.68 0.81 4.18
CA VAL A 258 -17.82 1.32 2.83
C VAL A 258 -17.87 0.18 1.82
N LYS A 259 -18.79 0.30 0.87
CA LYS A 259 -18.93 -0.61 -0.26
C LYS A 259 -18.78 0.14 -1.57
N HIS A 260 -17.97 -0.40 -2.47
CA HIS A 260 -17.72 0.18 -3.78
C HIS A 260 -18.48 -0.60 -4.85
N GLY A 261 -19.46 0.03 -5.49
CA GLY A 261 -20.23 -0.56 -6.60
C GLY A 261 -21.27 -1.62 -6.20
N ILE A 262 -21.53 -1.81 -4.89
CA ILE A 262 -22.43 -2.87 -4.38
C ILE A 262 -23.64 -2.22 -3.69
N PRO A 263 -24.87 -2.37 -4.22
CA PRO A 263 -26.06 -1.87 -3.55
C PRO A 263 -26.24 -2.47 -2.16
N ILE A 264 -26.72 -1.66 -1.20
CA ILE A 264 -26.97 -2.14 0.16
C ILE A 264 -28.29 -2.90 0.18
N THR A 265 -28.23 -4.19 0.50
CA THR A 265 -29.39 -5.09 0.64
C THR A 265 -29.70 -5.35 2.11
N ALA A 266 -30.87 -5.92 2.41
CA ALA A 266 -31.20 -6.32 3.78
C ALA A 266 -30.24 -7.38 4.32
N GLN A 267 -29.72 -8.27 3.46
CA GLN A 267 -28.70 -9.24 3.84
C GLN A 267 -27.39 -8.55 4.22
N LEU A 268 -26.97 -7.52 3.48
CA LEU A 268 -25.73 -6.80 3.79
C LEU A 268 -25.80 -6.07 5.14
N VAL A 269 -26.97 -5.59 5.54
CA VAL A 269 -27.20 -5.02 6.88
C VAL A 269 -27.05 -6.09 7.97
N LYS A 270 -27.58 -7.30 7.74
CA LYS A 270 -27.39 -8.44 8.67
C LYS A 270 -25.93 -8.83 8.79
N ASP A 271 -25.23 -8.94 7.65
CA ASP A 271 -23.82 -9.30 7.62
C ASP A 271 -22.96 -8.25 8.33
N ALA A 272 -23.29 -6.96 8.16
CA ALA A 272 -22.65 -5.89 8.91
C ALA A 272 -22.88 -6.03 10.42
N PHE A 273 -24.11 -6.31 10.85
CA PHE A 273 -24.43 -6.53 12.27
C PHE A 273 -23.61 -7.66 12.90
N GLU A 274 -23.40 -8.76 12.19
CA GLU A 274 -22.61 -9.88 12.69
C GLU A 274 -21.18 -9.49 13.07
N LYS A 275 -20.61 -8.46 12.43
CA LYS A 275 -19.27 -7.94 12.73
C LYS A 275 -19.18 -7.23 14.09
N PHE A 276 -20.24 -6.53 14.49
CA PHE A 276 -20.22 -5.66 15.67
C PHE A 276 -21.21 -6.06 16.77
N LYS A 277 -21.97 -7.14 16.61
CA LYS A 277 -23.00 -7.59 17.57
C LYS A 277 -22.52 -7.77 19.01
N THR A 278 -21.21 -7.99 19.21
CA THR A 278 -20.59 -8.16 20.54
C THR A 278 -19.91 -6.90 21.06
N THR A 279 -19.89 -5.83 20.26
CA THR A 279 -19.15 -4.60 20.53
C THR A 279 -20.15 -3.44 20.65
N GLN A 280 -20.26 -2.87 21.85
CA GLN A 280 -21.16 -1.73 22.05
C GLN A 280 -20.68 -0.52 21.24
N VAL A 281 -21.48 -0.11 20.26
CA VAL A 281 -21.24 1.05 19.41
C VAL A 281 -22.54 1.83 19.23
N ASN A 282 -22.47 3.17 19.25
CA ASN A 282 -23.67 3.99 19.23
C ASN A 282 -24.25 4.08 17.81
N ARG A 283 -23.39 4.19 16.79
CA ARG A 283 -23.81 4.30 15.39
C ARG A 283 -22.92 3.50 14.46
N TYR A 284 -23.55 2.82 13.51
CA TYR A 284 -22.86 2.08 12.47
C TYR A 284 -23.37 2.55 11.10
N TYR A 285 -22.48 3.11 10.30
CA TYR A 285 -22.79 3.56 8.95
C TYR A 285 -22.40 2.46 7.96
N LEU A 286 -23.35 2.04 7.14
CA LEU A 286 -23.12 1.18 5.99
C LEU A 286 -23.35 2.02 4.73
N LEU A 287 -22.26 2.44 4.09
CA LEU A 287 -22.31 3.39 2.98
C LEU A 287 -21.86 2.73 1.68
N SER A 288 -22.54 3.04 0.59
CA SER A 288 -22.19 2.50 -0.73
C SER A 288 -22.20 3.54 -1.84
N THR A 289 -21.26 3.44 -2.79
CA THR A 289 -21.34 4.24 -4.02
C THR A 289 -22.53 3.85 -4.91
N ALA A 290 -23.08 2.64 -4.75
CA ALA A 290 -24.27 2.17 -5.47
C ALA A 290 -25.60 2.41 -4.73
N ASN A 291 -25.58 3.11 -3.59
CA ASN A 291 -26.74 3.42 -2.75
C ASN A 291 -27.44 2.15 -2.20
N ILE A 292 -28.63 2.30 -1.61
CA ILE A 292 -29.47 1.19 -1.16
C ILE A 292 -30.19 0.52 -2.33
N ASP A 293 -30.45 -0.79 -2.22
CA ASP A 293 -31.39 -1.48 -3.10
C ASP A 293 -32.82 -1.01 -2.76
N ALA A 294 -33.38 -0.17 -3.63
CA ALA A 294 -34.71 0.41 -3.44
C ALA A 294 -35.81 -0.65 -3.36
N SER A 295 -35.63 -1.83 -3.95
CA SER A 295 -36.61 -2.93 -3.87
C SER A 295 -36.67 -3.57 -2.48
N GLN A 296 -35.62 -3.41 -1.67
CA GLN A 296 -35.50 -3.97 -0.32
C GLN A 296 -35.60 -2.90 0.77
N ALA A 297 -36.02 -1.67 0.46
CA ALA A 297 -36.01 -0.56 1.41
C ALA A 297 -36.78 -0.87 2.71
N ASP A 298 -37.95 -1.50 2.61
CA ASP A 298 -38.76 -1.89 3.77
C ASP A 298 -38.07 -2.96 4.63
N GLU A 299 -37.36 -3.90 3.99
CA GLU A 299 -36.66 -4.99 4.66
C GLU A 299 -35.40 -4.49 5.36
N ILE A 300 -34.67 -3.58 4.71
CA ILE A 300 -33.54 -2.84 5.29
C ILE A 300 -34.01 -2.08 6.53
N ASN A 301 -35.11 -1.33 6.45
CA ASN A 301 -35.64 -0.56 7.58
C ASN A 301 -36.08 -1.47 8.74
N LYS A 302 -36.74 -2.60 8.45
CA LYS A 302 -37.10 -3.59 9.48
C LYS A 302 -35.86 -4.14 10.19
N GLU A 303 -34.81 -4.43 9.45
CA GLU A 303 -33.55 -4.93 10.02
C GLU A 303 -32.83 -3.88 10.88
N ILE A 304 -32.78 -2.62 10.42
CA ILE A 304 -32.23 -1.50 11.18
C ILE A 304 -32.97 -1.32 12.52
N GLU A 305 -34.31 -1.33 12.50
CA GLU A 305 -35.11 -1.23 13.73
C GLU A 305 -34.92 -2.46 14.64
N ARG A 306 -34.79 -3.67 14.07
CA ARG A 306 -34.44 -4.87 14.84
C ARG A 306 -33.12 -4.67 15.58
N ILE A 307 -32.06 -4.25 14.90
CA ILE A 307 -30.72 -4.03 15.48
C ILE A 307 -30.78 -2.98 16.58
N LYS A 308 -31.46 -1.86 16.35
CA LYS A 308 -31.66 -0.82 17.36
C LYS A 308 -32.34 -1.37 18.62
N ASN A 309 -33.37 -2.20 18.48
CA ASN A 309 -34.10 -2.75 19.62
C ASN A 309 -33.29 -3.77 20.43
N ILE A 310 -32.45 -4.59 19.79
CA ILE A 310 -31.69 -5.65 20.47
C ILE A 310 -30.30 -5.22 20.95
N HIS A 311 -29.68 -4.25 20.28
CA HIS A 311 -28.30 -3.83 20.53
C HIS A 311 -28.18 -2.35 20.94
N GLY A 312 -29.20 -1.54 20.67
CA GLY A 312 -29.16 -0.09 20.92
C GLY A 312 -28.31 0.70 19.91
N CYS A 313 -27.74 0.05 18.89
CA CYS A 313 -26.98 0.72 17.84
C CYS A 313 -27.94 1.32 16.81
N HIS A 314 -27.71 2.57 16.41
CA HIS A 314 -28.38 3.15 15.25
C HIS A 314 -27.59 2.82 13.98
N VAL A 315 -28.15 1.95 13.15
CA VAL A 315 -27.57 1.63 11.84
C VAL A 315 -28.09 2.61 10.79
N ILE A 316 -27.18 3.15 9.97
CA ILE A 316 -27.49 4.08 8.89
C ILE A 316 -27.02 3.48 7.57
N ALA A 317 -27.95 2.98 6.76
CA ALA A 317 -27.70 2.52 5.40
C ALA A 317 -27.98 3.64 4.40
N ASN A 318 -26.99 4.08 3.63
CA ASN A 318 -27.17 5.20 2.68
C ASN A 318 -26.15 5.19 1.53
N GLY A 319 -26.40 6.01 0.50
CA GLY A 319 -25.42 6.33 -0.53
C GLY A 319 -24.24 7.14 0.03
N LEU A 320 -23.02 6.73 -0.32
CA LEU A 320 -21.77 7.39 0.05
C LEU A 320 -21.72 8.82 -0.51
N THR A 321 -22.02 8.98 -1.79
CA THR A 321 -22.01 10.29 -2.47
C THR A 321 -23.00 11.27 -1.83
N ASN A 322 -24.17 10.78 -1.41
CA ASN A 322 -25.14 11.61 -0.69
C ASN A 322 -24.62 12.00 0.69
N SER A 323 -24.00 11.07 1.41
CA SER A 323 -23.41 11.33 2.73
C SER A 323 -22.29 12.37 2.66
N LEU A 324 -21.38 12.24 1.70
CA LEU A 324 -20.33 13.25 1.45
C LEU A 324 -20.93 14.63 1.15
N LYS A 325 -21.98 14.73 0.33
CA LYS A 325 -22.67 16.02 0.08
C LYS A 325 -23.15 16.67 1.38
N TYR A 326 -23.68 15.89 2.32
CA TYR A 326 -24.12 16.43 3.61
C TYR A 326 -22.96 16.82 4.51
N TYR A 327 -21.89 16.01 4.55
CA TYR A 327 -20.71 16.33 5.35
C TYR A 327 -20.02 17.59 4.86
N LEU A 328 -19.83 17.75 3.56
CA LEU A 328 -19.22 18.95 2.97
C LEU A 328 -20.01 20.24 3.24
N ARG A 329 -21.32 20.16 3.46
CA ARG A 329 -22.15 21.33 3.83
C ARG A 329 -21.91 21.82 5.26
N LEU A 330 -21.31 20.98 6.11
CA LEU A 330 -21.01 21.31 7.49
C LEU A 330 -19.62 21.94 7.66
N LEU A 331 -18.79 21.89 6.61
CA LEU A 331 -17.43 22.40 6.66
C LEU A 331 -17.42 23.90 6.38
N SER A 332 -16.56 24.62 7.09
CA SER A 332 -16.31 26.04 6.87
C SER A 332 -15.49 26.30 5.60
N ASP A 333 -14.56 25.41 5.26
CA ASP A 333 -13.77 25.44 4.02
C ASP A 333 -13.67 24.06 3.38
N THR A 334 -14.21 23.91 2.17
CA THR A 334 -14.13 22.66 1.41
C THR A 334 -12.74 22.41 0.82
N SER A 335 -11.85 23.39 0.83
CA SER A 335 -10.45 23.24 0.41
C SER A 335 -9.67 22.35 1.37
N GLU A 336 -9.95 22.42 2.68
CA GLU A 336 -9.34 21.54 3.69
C GLU A 336 -9.69 20.07 3.44
N PHE A 337 -10.94 19.80 3.05
CA PHE A 337 -11.36 18.46 2.64
C PHE A 337 -10.56 17.95 1.44
N ILE A 338 -10.41 18.77 0.39
CA ILE A 338 -9.65 18.39 -0.82
C ILE A 338 -8.20 18.12 -0.45
N GLU A 339 -7.59 18.97 0.37
CA GLU A 339 -6.23 18.78 0.83
C GLU A 339 -6.07 17.46 1.61
N ASN A 340 -6.96 17.18 2.56
CA ASN A 340 -6.97 15.92 3.30
C ASN A 340 -7.12 14.72 2.37
N TYR A 341 -8.06 14.76 1.43
CA TYR A 341 -8.27 13.69 0.46
C TYR A 341 -7.03 13.43 -0.41
N VAL A 342 -6.43 14.50 -0.94
CA VAL A 342 -5.24 14.40 -1.80
C VAL A 342 -4.04 13.87 -1.01
N ASN A 343 -3.82 14.35 0.21
CA ASN A 343 -2.75 13.85 1.09
C ASN A 343 -2.91 12.35 1.37
N LEU A 344 -4.15 11.89 1.61
CA LEU A 344 -4.46 10.47 1.80
C LEU A 344 -4.15 9.65 0.54
N ILE A 345 -4.53 10.14 -0.66
CA ILE A 345 -4.18 9.47 -1.93
C ILE A 345 -2.66 9.34 -2.08
N GLU A 346 -1.92 10.40 -1.73
CA GLU A 346 -0.48 10.45 -1.91
C GLU A 346 0.24 9.39 -1.05
N ILE A 347 -0.19 9.22 0.20
CA ILE A 347 0.47 8.33 1.16
C ILE A 347 -0.09 6.89 1.19
N ASP A 348 -1.31 6.66 0.68
CA ASP A 348 -1.93 5.33 0.74
C ASP A 348 -1.17 4.32 -0.16
N THR A 349 -0.74 3.23 0.45
CA THR A 349 0.08 2.19 -0.20
C THR A 349 -0.73 1.17 -1.02
N ALA A 350 -2.05 1.10 -0.81
CA ALA A 350 -2.92 0.27 -1.61
C ALA A 350 -3.13 0.91 -3.00
N LEU A 351 -3.21 2.24 -3.06
CA LEU A 351 -3.29 2.97 -4.32
C LEU A 351 -2.02 2.85 -5.16
N LYS A 352 -2.22 2.55 -6.44
CA LYS A 352 -1.17 2.48 -7.47
C LYS A 352 -1.01 3.80 -8.21
N PHE A 353 0.13 3.94 -8.91
CA PHE A 353 0.45 5.11 -9.74
C PHE A 353 -0.71 5.55 -10.63
N GLU A 354 -1.40 4.61 -11.30
CA GLU A 354 -2.53 4.93 -12.18
C GLU A 354 -3.68 5.66 -11.46
N HIS A 355 -3.99 5.29 -10.20
CA HIS A 355 -5.03 5.94 -9.41
C HIS A 355 -4.65 7.39 -9.08
N LYS A 356 -3.37 7.61 -8.78
CA LYS A 356 -2.81 8.92 -8.46
C LYS A 356 -2.77 9.81 -9.72
N THR A 357 -2.32 9.28 -10.86
CA THR A 357 -2.33 10.03 -12.13
C THR A 357 -3.74 10.39 -12.58
N GLU A 358 -4.72 9.50 -12.37
CA GLU A 358 -6.08 9.74 -12.81
C GLU A 358 -6.70 10.94 -12.09
N TRP A 359 -6.37 11.17 -10.81
CA TRP A 359 -6.78 12.38 -10.10
C TRP A 359 -6.34 13.64 -10.85
N ASN A 360 -5.05 13.77 -11.16
CA ASN A 360 -4.53 14.94 -11.89
C ASN A 360 -5.17 15.10 -13.28
N LYS A 361 -5.40 13.98 -13.97
CA LYS A 361 -6.09 13.98 -15.26
C LYS A 361 -7.52 14.50 -15.12
N ILE A 362 -8.28 14.05 -14.13
CA ILE A 362 -9.63 14.53 -13.84
C ILE A 362 -9.61 16.03 -13.53
N ILE A 363 -8.68 16.50 -12.69
CA ILE A 363 -8.54 17.92 -12.36
C ILE A 363 -8.19 18.76 -13.61
N SER A 364 -7.33 18.26 -14.49
CA SER A 364 -6.94 18.98 -15.72
C SER A 364 -8.07 19.12 -16.75
N GLN A 365 -9.14 18.36 -16.61
CA GLN A 365 -10.32 18.35 -17.48
C GLN A 365 -11.50 19.15 -16.90
N MET A 366 -11.35 19.70 -15.69
CA MET A 366 -12.29 20.65 -15.10
C MET A 366 -12.25 21.97 -15.86
#